data_AF-A0A3M1G904-F1
#
_entry.id   AF-A0A3M1G904-F1
#
_cell.length_a   1.000
_cell.length_b   1.000
_cell.length_c   1.000
_cell.angle_alpha   90.00
_cell.angle_beta   90.00
_cell.angle_gamma   90.00
#
_symmetry.space_group_name_H-M   'P 1'
#
loop_
_entity.id
_entity.type
_entity.pdbx_description
1 polymer ?
#
loop_
_entity_poly.entity_id
_entity_poly.type
_entity_poly.pdbx_seq_one_letter_code
_entity_poly.pdbx_strand_id
1 'polypeptide(L)'
;MITLTTDFGQKDPFVGQVKGAIKTVNPEADIIDITHDITRHSIKEAAIVIGLSYKYFPPRTVHLVVVDPTVGSQRRPILVSTGEHYFVGPDNG
;
A
#
# COMPACT_ATOMS: atom_id res chain seq x y z
N MET A 1 0.41 11.96 -5.09
CA MET A 1 1.43 11.12 -4.46
C MET A 1 0.80 9.83 -4.01
N ILE A 2 1.49 8.71 -4.25
CA ILE A 2 1.11 7.37 -3.83
C ILE A 2 2.23 6.84 -2.92
N THR A 3 1.89 6.32 -1.74
CA THR A 3 2.86 5.60 -0.91
C THR A 3 2.62 4.10 -1.01
N LEU A 4 3.67 3.29 -0.87
CA LEU A 4 3.58 1.83 -0.90
C LEU A 4 3.99 1.23 0.45
N THR A 5 3.18 0.30 0.97
CA THR A 5 3.52 -0.57 2.11
C THR A 5 3.09 -2.00 1.81
N THR A 6 4.06 -2.93 1.77
CA THR A 6 3.77 -4.34 1.42
C THR A 6 4.61 -5.33 2.22
N ASP A 7 4.28 -6.61 2.13
CA ASP A 7 5.09 -7.73 2.65
C ASP A 7 5.81 -8.54 1.54
N PHE A 8 5.96 -7.95 0.35
CA PHE A 8 6.58 -8.59 -0.82
C PHE A 8 8.10 -8.78 -0.69
N GLY A 9 8.75 -8.02 0.18
CA GLY A 9 10.20 -7.85 0.19
C GLY A 9 10.72 -7.15 -1.07
N GLN A 10 12.05 -7.07 -1.16
CA GLN A 10 12.76 -6.40 -2.25
C GLN A 10 13.45 -7.37 -3.24
N LYS A 11 13.36 -8.68 -3.00
CA LYS A 11 14.06 -9.70 -3.81
C LYS A 11 13.29 -10.05 -5.08
N ASP A 12 11.97 -10.11 -4.97
CA ASP A 12 11.08 -10.52 -6.04
C ASP A 12 10.60 -9.31 -6.86
N PRO A 13 10.15 -9.50 -8.13
CA PRO A 13 9.83 -8.39 -9.03
C PRO A 13 8.54 -7.64 -8.69
N PHE A 14 7.78 -8.07 -7.67
CA PHE A 14 6.41 -7.61 -7.42
C PHE A 14 6.32 -6.11 -7.18
N VAL A 15 7.25 -5.52 -6.41
CA VAL A 15 7.28 -4.07 -6.19
C VAL A 15 7.46 -3.31 -7.51
N GLY A 16 8.37 -3.78 -8.36
CA GLY A 16 8.60 -3.21 -9.69
C GLY A 16 7.38 -3.31 -10.60
N GLN A 17 6.68 -4.45 -10.56
CA GLN A 17 5.46 -4.66 -11.34
C GLN A 17 4.31 -3.75 -10.89
N VAL A 18 4.11 -3.58 -9.58
CA VAL A 18 3.11 -2.64 -9.03
C VAL A 18 3.41 -1.21 -9.48
N LYS A 19 4.66 -0.77 -9.34
CA LYS A 19 5.08 0.57 -9.80
C LYS A 19 4.89 0.74 -11.31
N GLY A 20 5.23 -0.28 -12.09
CA GLY A 20 5.01 -0.30 -13.54
C GLY A 20 3.53 -0.12 -13.88
N ALA A 21 2.64 -0.89 -13.25
CA ALA A 21 1.20 -0.77 -13.45
C ALA A 21 0.66 0.62 -13.09
N ILE A 22 1.10 1.19 -11.95
CA ILE A 22 0.74 2.56 -11.57
C ILE A 22 1.20 3.55 -12.65
N LYS A 23 2.45 3.44 -13.13
CA LYS A 23 3.03 4.32 -14.13
C LYS A 23 2.42 4.17 -15.52
N THR A 24 1.87 3.00 -15.86
CA THR A 24 1.10 2.82 -17.10
C THR A 24 -0.20 3.62 -17.07
N VAL A 25 -0.86 3.71 -15.92
CA VAL A 25 -2.10 4.50 -15.76
C VAL A 25 -1.77 5.99 -15.63
N ASN A 26 -0.75 6.34 -14.84
CA ASN A 26 -0.31 7.72 -14.65
C ASN A 26 1.23 7.79 -14.65
N PRO A 27 1.86 8.13 -15.78
CA PRO A 27 3.31 8.25 -15.90
C PRO A 27 3.93 9.27 -14.93
N GLU A 28 3.19 10.29 -14.54
CA GLU A 28 3.64 11.37 -13.64
C GLU A 28 3.39 11.05 -12.15
N ALA A 29 2.85 9.89 -11.82
CA ALA A 29 2.59 9.51 -10.44
C ALA A 29 3.88 9.54 -9.61
N ASP A 30 3.91 10.37 -8.57
CA ASP A 30 4.95 10.36 -7.55
C ASP A 30 4.73 9.19 -6.58
N ILE A 31 5.69 8.27 -6.49
CA ILE A 31 5.60 7.02 -5.74
C ILE A 31 6.70 6.98 -4.68
N ILE A 32 6.31 6.85 -3.41
CA ILE A 32 7.24 6.73 -2.28
C ILE A 32 7.02 5.39 -1.58
N ASP A 33 8.09 4.61 -1.44
CA ASP A 33 8.02 3.39 -0.63
C ASP A 33 8.13 3.77 0.84
N ILE A 34 7.15 3.38 1.67
CA ILE A 34 7.30 3.43 3.12
C ILE A 34 8.14 2.24 3.55
N THR A 35 7.73 1.02 3.17
CA THR A 35 8.51 -0.21 3.33
C THR A 35 7.90 -1.35 2.53
N HIS A 36 8.72 -2.31 2.12
CA HIS A 36 8.25 -3.57 1.53
C HIS A 36 8.60 -4.79 2.39
N ASP A 37 9.18 -4.56 3.58
CA ASP A 37 9.70 -5.59 4.48
C ASP A 37 8.78 -5.84 5.68
N ILE A 38 7.47 -5.60 5.52
CA ILE A 38 6.50 -6.05 6.53
C ILE A 38 6.61 -7.57 6.68
N THR A 39 6.57 -8.08 7.92
CA THR A 39 6.55 -9.53 8.14
C THR A 39 5.43 -10.15 7.30
N ARG A 40 5.77 -11.19 6.52
CA ARG A 40 4.82 -11.89 5.65
C ARG A 40 3.49 -12.14 6.37
N HIS A 41 2.41 -11.67 5.75
CA HIS A 41 1.02 -11.81 6.20
C HIS A 41 0.64 -11.03 7.47
N SER A 42 1.53 -10.20 8.02
CA SER A 42 1.30 -9.44 9.26
C SER A 42 0.51 -8.16 9.03
N ILE A 43 -0.82 -8.28 8.96
CA ILE A 43 -1.75 -7.15 8.80
C ILE A 43 -1.59 -6.13 9.94
N LYS A 44 -1.37 -6.62 11.16
CA LYS A 44 -1.18 -5.77 12.36
C LYS A 44 0.09 -4.91 12.27
N GLU A 45 1.18 -5.47 11.75
CA GLU A 45 2.42 -4.71 11.57
C GLU A 45 2.25 -3.63 10.50
N ALA A 46 1.63 -3.95 9.36
CA ALA A 46 1.31 -2.96 8.33
C ALA A 46 0.43 -1.82 8.88
N ALA A 47 -0.58 -2.14 9.69
CA ALA A 47 -1.43 -1.14 10.33
C ALA A 47 -0.63 -0.20 11.27
N ILE A 48 0.30 -0.74 12.05
CA ILE A 48 1.18 0.06 12.92
C ILE A 48 2.10 0.95 12.08
N VAL A 49 2.77 0.39 11.07
CA VAL A 49 3.67 1.13 10.19
C VAL A 49 2.94 2.30 9.53
N ILE A 50 1.77 2.04 8.93
CA ILE A 50 0.96 3.09 8.32
C ILE A 50 0.50 4.11 9.34
N GLY A 51 0.02 3.68 10.51
CA GLY A 51 -0.42 4.57 11.59
C GLY A 51 0.68 5.52 12.08
N LEU A 52 1.95 5.09 12.01
CA LEU A 52 3.11 5.92 12.36
C LEU A 52 3.56 6.83 11.21
N SER A 53 3.33 6.45 9.95
CA SER A 53 3.89 7.14 8.79
C SER A 53 2.95 8.14 8.12
N TYR A 54 1.64 7.86 8.04
CA TYR A 54 0.77 8.53 7.07
C TYR A 54 0.68 10.06 7.24
N LYS A 55 0.78 10.56 8.48
CA LYS A 55 0.67 11.99 8.82
C LYS A 55 1.85 12.84 8.37
N TYR A 56 2.97 12.22 8.02
CA TYR A 56 4.14 12.93 7.51
C TYR A 56 4.04 13.22 6.01
N PHE A 57 3.02 12.67 5.35
CA PHE A 57 2.77 12.92 3.93
C PHE A 57 1.76 14.05 3.76
N PRO A 58 1.79 14.79 2.63
CA PRO A 58 0.83 15.84 2.37
C PRO A 58 -0.62 15.32 2.39
N PRO A 59 -1.60 16.20 2.71
CA PRO A 59 -3.01 15.88 2.50
C PRO A 59 -3.28 15.41 1.07
N ARG A 60 -4.30 14.56 0.94
CA ARG A 60 -4.75 13.86 -0.27
C ARG A 60 -3.76 12.80 -0.79
N THR A 61 -2.76 12.43 -0.02
CA THR A 61 -1.91 11.27 -0.33
C THR A 61 -2.72 9.98 -0.31
N VAL A 62 -2.49 9.12 -1.32
CA VAL A 62 -3.05 7.77 -1.42
C VAL A 62 -2.04 6.77 -0.88
N HIS A 63 -2.37 6.08 0.20
CA HIS A 63 -1.54 5.04 0.79
C HIS A 63 -2.00 3.67 0.31
N LEU A 64 -1.20 3.03 -0.55
CA LEU A 64 -1.45 1.68 -1.04
C LEU A 64 -0.79 0.68 -0.09
N VAL A 65 -1.62 -0.05 0.64
CA VAL A 65 -1.22 -0.99 1.70
C VAL A 65 -1.64 -2.39 1.26
N VAL A 66 -0.68 -3.23 0.90
CA VAL A 66 -0.94 -4.57 0.38
C VAL A 66 -0.20 -5.59 1.23
N VAL A 67 -0.90 -6.08 2.25
CA VAL A 67 -0.55 -7.28 3.02
C VAL A 67 -1.79 -8.16 3.01
N ASP A 68 -1.78 -9.17 2.14
CA ASP A 68 -2.97 -9.99 1.88
C ASP A 68 -2.65 -11.49 1.95
N PRO A 69 -2.88 -12.13 3.11
CA PRO A 69 -2.74 -13.58 3.26
C PRO A 69 -3.80 -14.35 2.47
N THR A 70 -4.86 -13.68 2.01
CA THR A 70 -6.05 -14.25 1.40
C THR A 70 -6.20 -13.91 -0.08
N VAL A 71 -5.09 -13.53 -0.73
CA VAL A 71 -5.08 -13.16 -2.15
C VAL A 71 -5.74 -14.23 -3.01
N GLY A 72 -6.62 -13.82 -3.94
CA GLY A 72 -7.39 -14.71 -4.82
C GLY A 72 -8.67 -15.28 -4.19
N SER A 73 -9.01 -14.93 -2.96
CA SER A 73 -10.31 -15.24 -2.34
C SER A 73 -11.41 -14.25 -2.77
N GLN A 74 -12.60 -14.33 -2.17
CA GLN A 74 -13.72 -13.40 -2.42
C GLN A 74 -13.53 -12.00 -1.80
N ARG A 75 -12.38 -11.75 -1.16
CA ARG A 75 -12.05 -10.46 -0.60
C ARG A 75 -11.98 -9.40 -1.71
N ARG A 76 -12.73 -8.31 -1.55
CA ARG A 76 -12.76 -7.19 -2.52
C ARG A 76 -11.44 -6.39 -2.52
N PRO A 77 -11.29 -5.31 -3.26
CA PRO A 77 -10.41 -4.21 -2.87
C PRO A 77 -11.26 -3.10 -2.23
N ILE A 78 -10.73 -2.37 -1.25
CA ILE A 78 -11.44 -1.25 -0.60
C ILE A 78 -10.60 0.02 -0.67
N LEU A 79 -11.31 1.14 -0.68
CA LEU A 79 -10.76 2.46 -0.45
C LEU A 79 -11.43 3.03 0.79
N VAL A 80 -10.61 3.49 1.74
CA VAL A 80 -11.06 4.22 2.93
C VAL A 80 -10.59 5.66 2.79
N SER A 81 -11.47 6.63 3.06
CA SER A 81 -11.13 8.05 3.12
C SER A 81 -11.27 8.55 4.55
N THR A 82 -10.22 9.19 5.06
CA THR A 82 -10.21 9.82 6.40
C THR A 82 -10.35 11.34 6.33
N GLY A 83 -10.92 11.87 5.25
CA GLY A 83 -11.04 13.30 4.95
C GLY A 83 -9.75 13.88 4.38
N GLU A 84 -8.61 13.66 5.04
CA GLU A 84 -7.30 14.16 4.58
C GLU A 84 -6.50 13.13 3.79
N HIS A 85 -6.68 11.83 4.03
CA HIS A 85 -5.91 10.79 3.35
C HIS A 85 -6.81 9.70 2.78
N TYR A 86 -6.26 8.96 1.83
CA TYR A 86 -6.91 7.81 1.22
C TYR A 86 -6.07 6.57 1.47
N PHE A 87 -6.70 5.45 1.80
CA PHE A 87 -6.06 4.17 2.03
C PHE A 87 -6.67 3.15 1.09
N VAL A 88 -5.83 2.46 0.34
CA VAL A 88 -6.24 1.43 -0.62
C VAL A 88 -5.61 0.12 -0.22
N GLY A 89 -6.40 -0.94 -0.10
CA GLY A 89 -5.90 -2.24 0.32
C GLY A 89 -6.96 -3.34 0.44
N PRO A 90 -6.57 -4.52 0.92
CA PRO A 90 -7.50 -5.55 1.37
C PRO A 90 -8.31 -5.08 2.61
N ASP A 91 -9.40 -5.79 2.93
CA ASP A 91 -10.44 -5.57 3.96
C ASP A 91 -10.35 -6.83 4.78
N ASN A 92 -9.20 -6.90 5.43
CA ASN A 92 -8.75 -8.00 6.23
C ASN A 92 -8.28 -7.49 7.61
N GLY A 93 -8.55 -6.21 7.92
CA GLY A 93 -8.15 -5.51 9.13
C GLY A 93 -8.20 -4.00 8.92
#